data_AF-F5NTS8-F1
#
_entry.id   AF-F5NTS8-F1
#
_cell.length_a   1.000
_cell.length_b   1.000
_cell.length_c   1.000
_cell.angle_alpha   90.00
_cell.angle_beta   90.00
_cell.angle_gamma   90.00
#
_symmetry.space_group_name_H-M   'P 1'
#
loop_
_entity.id
_entity.type
_entity.pdbx_description
1 polymer ?
#
loop_
_entity_poly.entity_id
_entity_poly.type
_entity_poly.pdbx_seq_one_letter_code
_entity_poly.pdbx_strand_id
1 'polypeptide(L)'
;MTNGVLGEIYVTTARALRRCGVPGWGVFTNKELQGGGPLIDIGIHMLDAAMYVLGFPAVKSVNAHSFQKIGTQKSCGQFGEWDPATYSVEDSLFGTIEFHNGGILWLETSFALNIREQLIMNVSFCGDKAGATLFPAHIYTDNNGELMTLMQREMADDNRHLRSMEAFINHVQGKPVMIADAEQGYIIQQLVAALYQSAETGTRVEL
;
A
#
# COMPACT_ATOMS: atom_id res chain seq x y z
N MET A 1 -1.39 22.98 -8.25
CA MET A 1 -2.50 22.14 -7.76
C MET A 1 -3.60 22.13 -8.82
N THR A 2 -3.57 21.18 -9.73
CA THR A 2 -4.69 20.97 -10.67
C THR A 2 -5.75 20.17 -9.92
N ASN A 3 -6.75 20.86 -9.37
CA ASN A 3 -7.87 20.21 -8.67
C ASN A 3 -8.66 19.37 -9.68
N GLY A 4 -8.32 18.08 -9.75
CA GLY A 4 -9.02 17.08 -10.55
C GLY A 4 -10.42 16.80 -10.04
N VAL A 5 -11.04 15.73 -10.55
CA VAL A 5 -12.43 15.35 -10.22
C VAL A 5 -12.66 15.19 -8.71
N LEU A 6 -11.64 14.78 -7.96
CA LEU A 6 -11.71 14.58 -6.51
C LEU A 6 -11.59 15.87 -5.70
N GLY A 7 -11.07 16.96 -6.28
CA GLY A 7 -10.70 18.16 -5.54
C GLY A 7 -9.47 17.95 -4.64
N GLU A 8 -9.51 18.47 -3.41
CA GLU A 8 -8.46 18.27 -2.40
C GLU A 8 -8.67 16.94 -1.67
N ILE A 9 -7.70 16.03 -1.82
CA ILE A 9 -7.72 14.72 -1.13
C ILE A 9 -7.16 14.89 0.28
N TYR A 10 -7.99 14.67 1.30
CA TYR A 10 -7.63 14.88 2.70
C TYR A 10 -7.47 13.56 3.49
N VAL A 11 -8.10 12.46 3.05
CA VAL A 11 -7.93 11.12 3.64
C VAL A 11 -7.69 10.10 2.54
N THR A 12 -6.66 9.29 2.73
CA THR A 12 -6.35 8.13 1.88
C THR A 12 -6.25 6.89 2.75
N THR A 13 -6.68 5.74 2.24
CA THR A 13 -6.48 4.45 2.90
C THR A 13 -5.92 3.44 1.91
N ALA A 14 -4.71 2.95 2.17
CA ALA A 14 -4.04 1.91 1.40
C ALA A 14 -4.10 0.59 2.18
N ARG A 15 -4.73 -0.43 1.59
CA ARG A 15 -4.89 -1.76 2.21
C ARG A 15 -4.28 -2.85 1.37
N ALA A 16 -3.41 -3.63 1.98
CA ALA A 16 -2.87 -4.88 1.45
C ALA A 16 -2.97 -5.98 2.52
N LEU A 17 -4.17 -6.52 2.72
CA LEU A 17 -4.47 -7.46 3.78
C LEU A 17 -4.70 -8.87 3.24
N ARG A 18 -3.99 -9.83 3.81
CA ARG A 18 -4.25 -11.26 3.64
C ARG A 18 -4.68 -11.86 4.98
N ARG A 19 -5.68 -12.75 4.93
CA ARG A 19 -6.15 -13.49 6.10
C ARG A 19 -5.16 -14.57 6.55
N CYS A 20 -4.67 -15.34 5.59
CA CYS A 20 -3.77 -16.48 5.82
C CYS A 20 -2.84 -16.71 4.62
N GLY A 21 -2.24 -15.65 4.09
CA GLY A 21 -1.41 -15.69 2.88
C GLY A 21 0.07 -15.41 3.16
N VAL A 22 0.62 -16.06 4.19
CA VAL A 22 2.07 -16.16 4.40
C VAL A 22 2.66 -16.99 3.26
N PRO A 23 3.66 -16.49 2.51
CA PRO A 23 4.32 -17.28 1.46
C PRO A 23 5.10 -18.46 2.06
N GLY A 24 4.78 -19.69 1.65
CA GLY A 24 5.46 -20.91 2.08
C GLY A 24 6.69 -21.27 1.25
N TRP A 25 7.17 -20.36 0.41
CA TRP A 25 8.33 -20.56 -0.46
C TRP A 25 9.39 -19.48 -0.23
N GLY A 26 10.60 -19.72 -0.73
CA GLY A 26 11.68 -18.74 -0.71
C GLY A 26 12.05 -18.34 0.73
N VAL A 27 12.28 -17.04 0.92
CA VAL A 27 12.80 -16.48 2.17
C VAL A 27 11.87 -15.42 2.78
N PHE A 28 10.61 -15.36 2.35
CA PHE A 28 9.62 -14.33 2.76
C PHE A 28 9.35 -14.26 4.27
N THR A 29 9.68 -15.32 5.01
CA THR A 29 9.55 -15.37 6.47
C THR A 29 10.84 -15.02 7.22
N ASN A 30 11.94 -14.73 6.50
CA ASN A 30 13.26 -14.41 7.04
C ASN A 30 13.54 -12.89 6.96
N LYS A 31 13.52 -12.22 8.12
CA LYS A 31 13.72 -10.76 8.20
C LYS A 31 15.11 -10.32 7.73
N GLU A 32 16.16 -11.10 7.95
CA GLU A 32 17.52 -10.74 7.52
C GLU A 32 17.63 -10.67 5.99
N LEU A 33 16.95 -11.57 5.29
CA LEU A 33 17.00 -11.66 3.83
C LEU A 33 15.92 -10.83 3.12
N GLN A 34 14.87 -10.41 3.82
CA GLN A 34 13.74 -9.65 3.25
C GLN A 34 13.65 -8.21 3.74
N GLY A 35 14.29 -7.87 4.85
CA GLY A 35 14.16 -6.58 5.54
C GLY A 35 12.88 -6.46 6.39
N GLY A 36 11.80 -7.17 6.02
CA GLY A 36 10.53 -7.17 6.73
C GLY A 36 9.51 -8.11 6.10
N GLY A 37 8.27 -8.07 6.59
CA GLY A 37 7.17 -8.91 6.13
C GLY A 37 6.23 -8.19 5.15
N PRO A 38 4.92 -8.12 5.45
CA PRO A 38 3.91 -7.67 4.50
C PRO A 38 4.03 -6.23 4.05
N LEU A 39 4.66 -5.32 4.83
CA LEU A 39 4.83 -3.93 4.38
C LEU A 39 5.74 -3.87 3.14
N ILE A 40 6.92 -4.51 3.17
CA ILE A 40 7.85 -4.51 2.04
C ILE A 40 7.39 -5.42 0.90
N ASP A 41 6.69 -6.52 1.18
CA ASP A 41 6.24 -7.44 0.13
C ASP A 41 5.00 -6.92 -0.62
N ILE A 42 3.88 -6.73 0.08
CA ILE A 42 2.59 -6.40 -0.56
C ILE A 42 2.09 -4.99 -0.27
N GLY A 43 2.41 -4.45 0.90
CA GLY A 43 1.99 -3.15 1.34
C GLY A 43 2.57 -2.04 0.49
N ILE A 44 3.83 -2.20 0.07
CA ILE A 44 4.57 -1.25 -0.74
C ILE A 44 3.85 -0.94 -2.05
N HIS A 45 3.16 -1.92 -2.65
CA HIS A 45 2.41 -1.70 -3.89
C HIS A 45 1.22 -0.76 -3.70
N MET A 46 0.52 -0.86 -2.57
CA MET A 46 -0.62 0.02 -2.27
C MET A 46 -0.15 1.38 -1.75
N LEU A 47 0.96 1.41 -1.02
CA LEU A 47 1.62 2.66 -0.61
C LEU A 47 2.09 3.46 -1.82
N ASP A 48 2.83 2.83 -2.73
CA ASP A 48 3.33 3.46 -3.96
C ASP A 48 2.18 3.95 -4.84
N ALA A 49 1.17 3.12 -5.08
CA ALA A 49 -0.01 3.51 -5.85
C ALA A 49 -0.76 4.70 -5.23
N ALA A 50 -0.87 4.75 -3.90
CA ALA A 50 -1.46 5.88 -3.18
C ALA A 50 -0.62 7.16 -3.34
N MET A 51 0.68 7.07 -3.05
CA MET A 51 1.62 8.20 -3.16
C MET A 51 1.68 8.76 -4.59
N TYR A 52 1.63 7.88 -5.58
CA TYR A 52 1.58 8.24 -6.98
C TYR A 52 0.34 9.07 -7.33
N VAL A 53 -0.86 8.64 -6.92
CA VAL A 53 -2.10 9.40 -7.15
C VAL A 53 -2.12 10.72 -6.40
N LEU A 54 -1.55 10.75 -5.17
CA LEU A 54 -1.41 11.97 -4.37
C LEU A 54 -0.35 12.94 -4.93
N GLY A 55 0.49 12.50 -5.86
CA GLY A 55 1.57 13.30 -6.42
C GLY A 55 2.74 13.52 -5.46
N PHE A 56 3.05 12.52 -4.62
CA PHE A 56 4.16 12.53 -3.66
C PHE A 56 4.21 13.79 -2.78
N PRO A 57 3.15 14.10 -2.00
CA PRO A 57 3.16 15.24 -1.09
C PRO A 57 4.25 15.08 -0.03
N ALA A 58 4.83 16.20 0.41
CA ALA A 58 5.83 16.21 1.47
C ALA A 58 5.27 15.59 2.76
N VAL A 59 5.97 14.56 3.25
CA VAL A 59 5.59 13.82 4.46
C VAL A 59 6.09 14.60 5.66
N LYS A 60 5.21 14.82 6.63
CA LYS A 60 5.54 15.47 7.90
C LYS A 60 6.02 14.45 8.93
N SER A 61 5.34 13.30 9.00
CA SER A 61 5.69 12.26 9.97
C SER A 61 4.94 10.97 9.73
N VAL A 62 5.41 9.90 10.36
CA VAL A 62 4.75 8.61 10.42
C VAL A 62 4.59 8.09 11.85
N ASN A 63 3.54 7.31 12.08
CA ASN A 63 3.34 6.52 13.29
C ASN A 63 2.88 5.12 12.89
N ALA A 64 3.53 4.07 13.38
CA ALA A 64 3.23 2.70 12.99
C ALA A 64 3.34 1.67 14.13
N HIS A 65 2.70 0.53 13.93
CA HIS A 65 2.71 -0.62 14.82
C HIS A 65 2.78 -1.91 14.01
N SER A 66 3.70 -2.80 14.39
CA SER A 66 3.84 -4.13 13.80
C SER A 66 3.43 -5.22 14.79
N PHE A 67 2.89 -6.33 14.28
CA PHE A 67 2.48 -7.48 15.09
C PHE A 67 3.00 -8.79 14.50
N GLN A 68 3.48 -9.68 15.37
CA GLN A 68 3.85 -11.06 15.06
C GLN A 68 3.14 -11.98 16.07
N LYS A 69 1.93 -12.45 15.73
CA LYS A 69 1.00 -13.20 16.58
C LYS A 69 0.51 -14.52 15.97
N ILE A 70 0.57 -14.67 14.65
CA ILE A 70 -0.01 -15.79 13.89
C ILE A 70 1.10 -16.60 13.20
N GLY A 71 2.05 -15.97 12.50
CA GLY A 71 3.07 -16.67 11.71
C GLY A 71 3.99 -17.57 12.53
N THR A 72 4.19 -17.25 13.81
CA THR A 72 4.96 -18.07 14.77
C THR A 72 4.14 -19.17 15.45
N GLN A 73 2.83 -19.24 15.19
CA GLN A 73 1.91 -20.19 15.84
C GLN A 73 1.25 -21.17 14.85
N LYS A 74 1.00 -20.72 13.62
CA LYS A 74 0.48 -21.54 12.52
C LYS A 74 1.62 -21.88 11.56
N SER A 75 1.47 -22.96 10.81
CA SER A 75 2.46 -23.46 9.85
C SER A 75 1.92 -23.63 8.44
N CYS A 76 0.67 -23.25 8.16
CA CYS A 76 0.07 -23.40 6.84
C CYS A 76 -1.02 -22.37 6.53
N GLY A 77 -1.21 -22.09 5.24
CA GLY A 77 -2.12 -21.09 4.72
C GLY A 77 -2.36 -21.23 3.22
N GLN A 78 -2.92 -20.19 2.61
CA GLN A 78 -3.26 -20.18 1.18
C GLN A 78 -2.04 -20.40 0.27
N PHE A 79 -0.87 -19.98 0.73
CA PHE A 79 0.36 -19.96 -0.05
C PHE A 79 1.37 -21.03 0.39
N GLY A 80 0.86 -22.13 0.95
CA GLY A 80 1.63 -23.30 1.31
C GLY A 80 1.90 -23.40 2.81
N GLU A 81 2.97 -24.13 3.13
CA GLU A 81 3.43 -24.37 4.50
C GLU A 81 4.70 -23.58 4.78
N TRP A 82 4.89 -23.19 6.04
CA TRP A 82 6.12 -22.56 6.52
C TRP A 82 6.47 -23.11 7.89
N ASP A 83 7.74 -22.95 8.29
CA ASP A 83 8.19 -23.32 9.62
C ASP A 83 7.98 -22.15 10.60
N PRO A 84 7.08 -22.26 11.59
CA PRO A 84 6.85 -21.20 12.58
C PRO A 84 8.08 -20.91 13.43
N ALA A 85 8.99 -21.88 13.60
CA ALA A 85 10.20 -21.71 14.41
C ALA A 85 11.24 -20.80 13.75
N THR A 86 11.17 -20.61 12.42
CA THR A 86 12.08 -19.74 11.65
C THR A 86 11.41 -18.45 11.18
N TYR A 87 10.13 -18.26 11.49
CA TYR A 87 9.36 -17.07 11.14
C TYR A 87 9.83 -15.85 11.94
N SER A 88 10.47 -14.89 11.28
CA SER A 88 11.16 -13.76 11.92
C SER A 88 10.67 -12.37 11.48
N VAL A 89 9.78 -12.31 10.48
CA VAL A 89 9.13 -11.07 10.03
C VAL A 89 7.85 -10.79 10.82
N GLU A 90 7.29 -9.59 10.70
CA GLU A 90 5.95 -9.28 11.21
C GLU A 90 4.84 -9.98 10.38
N ASP A 91 3.70 -10.29 11.00
CA ASP A 91 2.51 -10.77 10.29
C ASP A 91 1.72 -9.63 9.66
N SER A 92 1.79 -8.46 10.28
CA SER A 92 1.04 -7.26 9.91
C SER A 92 1.71 -6.00 10.42
N LEU A 93 1.54 -4.92 9.67
CA LEU A 93 1.96 -3.57 10.05
C LEU A 93 0.85 -2.58 9.67
N PHE A 94 0.52 -1.73 10.63
CA PHE A 94 -0.48 -0.67 10.50
C PHE A 94 0.17 0.67 10.80
N GLY A 95 -0.17 1.72 10.05
CA GLY A 95 0.39 3.04 10.31
C GLY A 95 -0.40 4.19 9.71
N THR A 96 -0.08 5.39 10.18
CA THR A 96 -0.58 6.66 9.65
C THR A 96 0.59 7.48 9.16
N ILE A 97 0.47 8.01 7.94
CA ILE A 97 1.37 9.00 7.36
C ILE A 97 0.64 10.34 7.38
N GLU A 98 1.25 11.36 7.98
CA GLU A 98 0.75 12.73 7.98
C GLU A 98 1.55 13.54 6.96
N PHE A 99 0.87 14.33 6.13
CA PHE A 99 1.49 15.20 5.13
C PHE A 99 1.51 16.65 5.59
N HIS A 100 2.44 17.45 5.05
CA HIS A 100 2.54 18.88 5.36
C HIS A 100 1.34 19.71 4.90
N ASN A 101 0.60 19.24 3.90
CA ASN A 101 -0.63 19.88 3.44
C ASN A 101 -1.86 19.56 4.33
N GLY A 102 -1.69 18.79 5.41
CA GLY A 102 -2.76 18.45 6.35
C GLY A 102 -3.51 17.15 6.03
N GLY A 103 -3.27 16.53 4.88
CA GLY A 103 -3.84 15.24 4.53
C GLY A 103 -3.20 14.07 5.31
N ILE A 104 -3.90 12.94 5.35
CA ILE A 104 -3.41 11.71 5.97
C ILE A 104 -3.55 10.50 5.04
N LEU A 105 -2.67 9.52 5.21
CA LEU A 105 -2.75 8.20 4.61
C LEU A 105 -2.70 7.13 5.70
N TRP A 106 -3.75 6.31 5.80
CA TRP A 106 -3.77 5.10 6.62
C TRP A 106 -3.29 3.90 5.83
N LEU A 107 -2.33 3.18 6.38
CA LEU A 107 -1.72 2.01 5.77
C LEU A 107 -2.04 0.78 6.61
N GLU A 108 -2.61 -0.24 5.97
CA GLU A 108 -2.94 -1.51 6.60
C GLU A 108 -2.34 -2.66 5.78
N THR A 109 -1.44 -3.44 6.38
CA THR A 109 -0.72 -4.51 5.66
C THR A 109 -0.73 -5.80 6.48
N SER A 110 -0.96 -6.95 5.84
CA SER A 110 -0.87 -8.25 6.52
C SER A 110 -0.57 -9.43 5.59
N PHE A 111 0.29 -10.34 6.05
CA PHE A 111 0.34 -11.72 5.56
C PHE A 111 -0.73 -12.58 6.23
N ALA A 112 -0.94 -12.36 7.52
CA ALA A 112 -1.93 -13.09 8.30
C ALA A 112 -2.66 -12.16 9.26
N LEU A 113 -3.98 -12.23 9.25
CA LEU A 113 -4.86 -11.47 10.13
C LEU A 113 -6.18 -12.23 10.27
N ASN A 114 -6.78 -12.25 11.47
CA ASN A 114 -8.08 -12.90 11.69
C ASN A 114 -9.23 -12.01 11.19
N ILE A 115 -9.34 -11.87 9.87
CA ILE A 115 -10.42 -11.18 9.16
C ILE A 115 -11.30 -12.17 8.39
N ARG A 116 -12.48 -11.75 7.94
CA ARG A 116 -13.40 -12.60 7.19
C ARG A 116 -12.93 -12.78 5.75
N GLU A 117 -12.63 -11.66 5.09
CA GLU A 117 -12.19 -11.57 3.70
C GLU A 117 -10.83 -12.25 3.54
N GLN A 118 -10.66 -13.00 2.45
CA GLN A 118 -9.40 -13.69 2.19
C GLN A 118 -8.28 -12.71 1.80
N LEU A 119 -8.63 -11.70 0.99
CA LEU A 119 -7.73 -10.70 0.43
C LEU A 119 -8.46 -9.36 0.33
N ILE A 120 -7.82 -8.29 0.79
CA ILE A 120 -8.26 -6.90 0.56
C ILE A 120 -7.05 -6.15 -0.01
N MET A 121 -7.14 -5.74 -1.27
CA MET A 121 -6.10 -5.01 -2.00
C MET A 121 -6.74 -3.79 -2.68
N ASN A 122 -6.63 -2.62 -2.07
CA ASN A 122 -7.18 -1.41 -2.66
C ASN A 122 -6.54 -0.14 -2.08
N VAL A 123 -6.69 0.96 -2.79
CA VAL A 123 -6.48 2.31 -2.29
C VAL A 123 -7.79 3.08 -2.44
N SER A 124 -8.27 3.67 -1.35
CA SER A 124 -9.43 4.56 -1.36
C SER A 124 -9.04 5.99 -1.02
N PHE A 125 -9.69 6.95 -1.66
CA PHE A 125 -9.44 8.38 -1.53
C PHE A 125 -10.73 9.10 -1.16
N CYS A 126 -10.64 10.03 -0.22
CA CYS A 126 -11.70 10.96 0.14
C CYS A 126 -11.22 12.38 -0.22
N GLY A 127 -11.84 12.96 -1.24
CA GLY A 127 -11.66 14.36 -1.59
C GLY A 127 -12.87 15.21 -1.20
N ASP A 128 -12.71 16.53 -1.22
CA ASP A 128 -13.77 17.50 -0.91
C ASP A 128 -14.87 17.57 -1.99
N LYS A 129 -14.62 17.04 -3.19
CA LYS A 129 -15.60 17.01 -4.30
C LYS A 129 -16.11 15.62 -4.66
N ALA A 130 -15.28 14.60 -4.48
CA ALA A 130 -15.63 13.21 -4.78
C ALA A 130 -14.70 12.24 -4.04
N GLY A 131 -15.14 10.99 -3.92
CA GLY A 131 -14.33 9.86 -3.47
C GLY A 131 -13.93 8.95 -4.63
N ALA A 132 -12.94 8.10 -4.39
CA ALA A 132 -12.52 7.10 -5.35
C ALA A 132 -11.93 5.84 -4.71
N THR A 133 -11.92 4.75 -5.47
CA THR A 133 -11.12 3.54 -5.25
C THR A 133 -10.24 3.28 -6.46
N LEU A 134 -9.16 2.51 -6.32
CA LEU A 134 -8.19 2.27 -7.40
C LEU A 134 -8.25 0.87 -8.00
N PHE A 135 -8.59 -0.15 -7.21
CA PHE A 135 -8.56 -1.55 -7.64
C PHE A 135 -9.90 -2.28 -7.36
N PRO A 136 -10.91 -2.14 -8.24
CA PRO A 136 -10.93 -1.40 -9.51
C PRO A 136 -11.10 0.11 -9.34
N ALA A 137 -10.84 0.87 -10.41
CA ALA A 137 -10.92 2.32 -10.40
C ALA A 137 -12.37 2.80 -10.47
N HIS A 138 -12.90 3.30 -9.36
CA HIS A 138 -14.22 3.94 -9.27
C HIS A 138 -14.08 5.37 -8.79
N ILE A 139 -14.91 6.27 -9.32
CA ILE A 139 -15.05 7.65 -8.84
C ILE A 139 -16.53 7.88 -8.57
N TYR A 140 -16.84 8.41 -7.40
CA TYR A 140 -18.21 8.61 -6.95
C TYR A 140 -18.32 9.87 -6.09
N THR A 141 -19.51 10.46 -6.05
CA THR A 141 -19.84 11.62 -5.24
C THR A 141 -21.23 11.45 -4.63
N ASP A 142 -21.63 12.42 -3.83
CA ASP A 142 -22.96 12.54 -3.28
C ASP A 142 -23.76 13.61 -4.04
N ASN A 143 -25.01 13.32 -4.35
CA ASN A 143 -25.97 14.31 -4.80
C ASN A 143 -27.25 14.21 -3.96
N ASN A 144 -27.41 15.11 -2.99
CA ASN A 144 -28.54 15.15 -2.05
C ASN A 144 -28.71 13.88 -1.21
N GLY A 145 -27.62 13.27 -0.75
CA GLY A 145 -27.64 12.04 0.06
C GLY A 145 -27.67 10.75 -0.77
N GLU A 146 -27.71 10.86 -2.10
CA GLU A 146 -27.66 9.71 -3.00
C GLU A 146 -26.27 9.54 -3.61
N LEU A 147 -25.77 8.29 -3.57
CA LEU A 147 -24.51 7.92 -4.20
C LEU A 147 -24.63 8.06 -5.72
N MET A 148 -23.81 8.94 -6.29
CA MET A 148 -23.68 9.13 -7.73
C MET A 148 -22.33 8.62 -8.22
N THR A 149 -22.35 7.62 -9.09
CA THR A 149 -21.14 7.10 -9.74
C THR A 149 -20.76 7.97 -10.94
N LEU A 150 -19.54 8.53 -10.91
CA LEU A 150 -18.98 9.35 -11.99
C LEU A 150 -18.13 8.53 -12.97
N MET A 151 -17.45 7.51 -12.46
CA MET A 151 -16.68 6.54 -13.24
C MET A 151 -16.72 5.19 -12.54
N GLN A 152 -16.89 4.12 -13.31
CA GLN A 152 -16.82 2.76 -12.79
C GLN A 152 -16.12 1.85 -13.78
N ARG A 153 -14.99 1.28 -13.37
CA ARG A 153 -14.42 0.11 -14.03
C ARG A 153 -14.89 -1.16 -13.35
N GLU A 154 -15.32 -2.14 -14.14
CA GLU A 154 -15.73 -3.44 -13.60
C GLU A 154 -14.55 -4.22 -13.00
N MET A 155 -13.34 -4.04 -13.56
CA MET A 155 -12.13 -4.75 -13.13
C MET A 155 -10.91 -3.83 -13.13
N ALA A 156 -9.93 -4.22 -12.31
CA ALA A 156 -8.60 -3.64 -12.37
C ALA A 156 -7.89 -4.04 -13.69
N ASP A 157 -6.85 -3.32 -14.06
CA ASP A 157 -6.04 -3.69 -15.23
C ASP A 157 -5.16 -4.90 -14.90
N ASP A 158 -5.54 -6.07 -15.41
CA ASP A 158 -4.80 -7.32 -15.22
C ASP A 158 -3.45 -7.35 -15.98
N ASN A 159 -3.24 -6.45 -16.95
CA ASN A 159 -2.00 -6.35 -17.70
C ASN A 159 -1.00 -5.35 -17.09
N ARG A 160 -1.25 -4.83 -15.88
CA ARG A 160 -0.39 -3.81 -15.23
C ARG A 160 1.11 -4.15 -15.22
N HIS A 161 1.48 -5.42 -15.01
CA HIS A 161 2.88 -5.85 -15.03
C HIS A 161 3.49 -5.74 -16.43
N LEU A 162 2.79 -6.25 -17.45
CA LEU A 162 3.23 -6.14 -18.84
C LEU A 162 3.33 -4.68 -19.29
N ARG A 163 2.35 -3.85 -18.91
CA ARG A 163 2.34 -2.41 -19.22
C ARG A 163 3.48 -1.66 -18.53
N SER A 164 3.83 -2.03 -17.30
CA SER A 164 5.01 -1.49 -16.60
C SER A 164 6.32 -1.83 -17.34
N MET A 165 6.47 -3.08 -17.78
CA MET A 165 7.62 -3.49 -18.59
C MET A 165 7.68 -2.78 -19.95
N GLU A 166 6.53 -2.65 -20.62
CA GLU A 166 6.42 -1.90 -21.88
C GLU A 166 6.77 -0.42 -21.69
N ALA A 167 6.30 0.20 -20.61
CA ALA A 167 6.64 1.58 -20.27
C ALA A 167 8.15 1.76 -20.06
N PHE A 168 8.79 0.82 -19.37
CA PHE A 168 10.25 0.83 -19.22
C PHE A 168 10.97 0.74 -20.57
N ILE A 169 10.58 -0.20 -21.45
CA ILE A 169 11.19 -0.35 -22.78
C ILE A 169 11.00 0.94 -23.60
N ASN A 170 9.79 1.50 -23.59
CA ASN A 170 9.48 2.73 -24.29
C ASN A 170 10.32 3.91 -23.79
N HIS A 171 10.51 4.02 -22.47
CA HIS A 171 11.36 5.04 -21.85
C HIS A 171 12.82 4.91 -22.29
N VAL A 172 13.38 3.70 -22.24
CA VAL A 172 14.76 3.40 -22.70
C VAL A 172 14.94 3.73 -24.19
N GLN A 173 13.90 3.57 -25.00
CA GLN A 173 13.88 3.94 -26.42
C GLN A 173 13.68 5.44 -26.67
N GLY A 174 13.59 6.27 -25.62
CA GLY A 174 13.42 7.72 -25.73
C GLY A 174 12.00 8.16 -26.07
N LYS A 175 11.00 7.27 -25.97
CA LYS A 175 9.60 7.64 -26.19
C LYS A 175 9.04 8.37 -24.96
N PRO A 176 8.17 9.37 -25.15
CA PRO A 176 7.48 10.01 -24.03
C PRO A 176 6.53 9.00 -23.39
N VAL A 177 6.87 8.58 -22.18
CA VAL A 177 6.07 7.65 -21.39
C VAL A 177 6.25 7.96 -19.91
N MET A 178 5.18 7.71 -19.17
CA MET A 178 5.16 7.80 -17.71
C MET A 178 5.88 6.58 -17.13
N ILE A 179 6.84 6.82 -16.24
CA ILE A 179 7.65 5.80 -15.58
C ILE A 179 7.73 6.13 -14.10
N ALA A 180 7.76 5.11 -13.24
CA ALA A 180 8.18 5.30 -11.86
C ALA A 180 9.69 5.58 -11.87
N ASP A 181 10.08 6.77 -11.44
CA ASP A 181 11.47 7.20 -11.45
C ASP A 181 12.21 6.81 -10.16
N ALA A 182 13.54 6.99 -10.17
CA ALA A 182 14.40 6.61 -9.05
C ALA A 182 14.15 7.48 -7.80
N GLU A 183 13.71 8.73 -7.96
CA GLU A 183 13.45 9.64 -6.85
C GLU A 183 12.17 9.22 -6.11
N GLN A 184 11.11 8.90 -6.85
CA GLN A 184 9.89 8.29 -6.32
C GLN A 184 10.20 7.00 -5.56
N GLY A 185 10.99 6.10 -6.17
CA GLY A 185 11.43 4.87 -5.51
C GLY A 185 12.22 5.10 -4.22
N TYR A 186 13.09 6.11 -4.20
CA TYR A 186 13.83 6.51 -3.00
C TYR A 186 12.90 7.02 -1.89
N ILE A 187 11.93 7.89 -2.22
CA ILE A 187 10.94 8.41 -1.26
C ILE A 187 10.13 7.27 -0.65
N ILE A 188 9.67 6.31 -1.45
CA ILE A 188 8.94 5.13 -0.95
C ILE A 188 9.81 4.33 0.02
N GLN A 189 11.09 4.11 -0.29
CA GLN A 189 11.97 3.36 0.60
C GLN A 189 12.27 4.11 1.91
N GLN A 190 12.40 5.44 1.88
CA GLN A 190 12.49 6.25 3.10
C GLN A 190 11.24 6.12 3.97
N LEU A 191 10.05 6.12 3.36
CA LEU A 191 8.79 5.93 4.07
C LEU A 191 8.69 4.55 4.71
N VAL A 192 9.05 3.51 3.96
CA VAL A 192 9.08 2.13 4.47
C VAL A 192 10.02 2.02 5.67
N ALA A 193 11.24 2.57 5.56
CA ALA A 193 12.20 2.58 6.66
C ALA A 193 11.67 3.33 7.90
N ALA A 194 11.05 4.51 7.70
CA ALA A 194 10.47 5.30 8.78
C ALA A 194 9.29 4.60 9.47
N LEU A 195 8.45 3.87 8.71
CA LEU A 195 7.35 3.08 9.25
C LEU A 195 7.88 1.92 10.12
N TYR A 196 8.92 1.21 9.67
CA TYR A 196 9.56 0.18 10.49
C TYR A 196 10.21 0.78 11.73
N GLN A 197 10.95 1.87 11.58
CA GLN A 197 11.56 2.56 12.72
C GLN A 197 10.50 2.95 13.76
N SER A 198 9.38 3.54 13.32
CA SER A 198 8.29 3.91 14.21
C SER A 198 7.69 2.72 14.94
N ALA A 199 7.47 1.60 14.23
CA ALA A 199 6.95 0.37 14.82
C ALA A 199 7.92 -0.27 15.82
N GLU A 200 9.22 -0.21 15.56
CA GLU A 200 10.27 -0.78 16.41
C GLU A 200 10.52 0.06 17.67
N THR A 201 10.50 1.39 17.55
CA THR A 201 10.73 2.30 18.69
C THR A 201 9.44 2.61 19.47
N GLY A 202 8.28 2.37 18.87
CA GLY A 202 6.98 2.75 19.43
C GLY A 202 6.76 4.27 19.47
N THR A 203 7.53 5.04 18.69
CA THR A 203 7.47 6.50 18.67
C THR A 203 7.16 7.02 17.26
N ARG A 204 6.57 8.22 17.19
CA ARG A 204 6.42 8.96 15.94
C ARG A 204 7.81 9.25 15.34
N VAL A 205 7.93 9.18 14.02
CA VAL A 205 9.13 9.57 13.26
C VAL A 205 8.76 10.77 12.39
N GLU A 206 9.54 11.86 12.47
CA GLU A 206 9.40 13.04 11.60
C GLU A 206 10.33 12.89 10.38
N LEU A 207 9.93 13.44 9.25
CA LEU A 207 10.62 13.35 7.96
C LEU A 207 10.86 14.74 7.36
#